data_AF-A0A2D4PYW6-F1
#
_entry.id   AF-A0A2D4PYW6-F1
#
_cell.length_a   1.000
_cell.length_b   1.000
_cell.length_c   1.000
_cell.angle_alpha   90.00
_cell.angle_beta   90.00
_cell.angle_gamma   90.00
#
_symmetry.space_group_name_H-M   'P 1'
#
loop_
_entity.id
_entity.type
_entity.pdbx_description
1 polymer ?
#
loop_
_entity_poly.entity_id
_entity_poly.type
_entity_poly.pdbx_seq_one_letter_code
_entity_poly.pdbx_strand_id
1 'polypeptide(L)'
;MDVSNGRPVLAGVVAYVEVWSSSRTENYSKAFTQQLLDMGAKISKTLNKQVTHVIFKDGFLSTWNRAQKAGIKLVSVLWVEKCREVGMHIDESLYPAINTNEGLPQFIKKHKCMQPKELFRKTPEKDRRLQKRMETMVKELEMQRAATETDMPVLLFEDDGSLVYSPTNKMKYQRSVMERRIKDMKEKRENVSPTGMMINVAFHL
;
A
#
# COMPACT_ATOMS: atom_id res chain seq x y z
N MET A 1 -19.16 -0.64 52.52
CA MET A 1 -18.31 0.31 51.76
C MET A 1 -19.21 1.46 51.41
N ASP A 2 -19.01 2.59 52.07
CA ASP A 2 -19.98 3.70 52.09
C ASP A 2 -20.19 4.29 50.70
N VAL A 3 -21.44 4.18 50.23
CA VAL A 3 -21.97 4.98 49.14
C VAL A 3 -22.22 6.37 49.71
N SER A 4 -21.16 7.18 49.74
CA SER A 4 -21.31 8.59 50.04
C SER A 4 -22.20 9.21 48.96
N ASN A 5 -23.39 9.66 49.36
CA ASN A 5 -24.28 10.55 48.60
C ASN A 5 -23.63 11.96 48.42
N GLY A 6 -22.35 11.99 48.04
CA GLY A 6 -21.62 13.18 47.64
C GLY A 6 -21.89 13.49 46.17
N ARG A 7 -21.79 14.77 45.78
CA ARG A 7 -21.88 15.15 44.37
C ARG A 7 -20.86 14.34 43.55
N PRO A 8 -21.21 13.84 42.36
CA PRO A 8 -20.29 13.11 41.52
C PRO A 8 -19.05 13.95 41.24
N VAL A 9 -17.87 13.37 41.48
CA VAL A 9 -16.55 14.03 41.36
C VAL A 9 -16.39 14.69 39.99
N LEU A 10 -16.84 13.99 38.94
CA LEU A 10 -16.73 14.42 37.55
C LEU A 10 -18.10 14.79 36.94
N ALA A 11 -18.91 15.54 37.69
CA ALA A 11 -20.21 16.01 37.22
C ALA A 11 -20.08 16.85 35.93
N GLY A 12 -20.79 16.45 34.88
CA GLY A 12 -20.81 17.17 33.60
C GLY A 12 -19.64 16.87 32.65
N VAL A 13 -18.70 16.02 33.06
CA VAL A 13 -17.66 15.51 32.18
C VAL A 13 -18.25 14.51 31.20
N VAL A 14 -18.04 14.74 29.90
CA VAL A 14 -18.30 13.78 28.83
C VAL A 14 -16.94 13.41 28.25
N ALA A 15 -16.48 12.22 28.58
CA ALA A 15 -15.15 11.75 28.25
C ALA A 15 -15.17 10.78 27.07
N TYR A 16 -14.18 10.91 26.20
CA TYR A 16 -13.77 9.89 25.24
C TYR A 16 -12.41 9.36 25.67
N VAL A 17 -12.24 8.04 25.71
CA VAL A 17 -11.06 7.39 26.28
C VAL A 17 -10.32 6.65 25.19
N GLU A 18 -9.04 6.96 25.05
CA GLU A 18 -8.16 6.29 24.12
C GLU A 18 -6.77 6.09 24.75
N VAL A 19 -6.61 4.93 25.39
CA VAL A 19 -5.42 4.57 26.15
C VAL A 19 -4.86 3.25 25.63
N TRP A 20 -3.65 3.33 25.09
CA TRP A 20 -2.93 2.20 24.53
C TRP A 20 -1.60 1.94 25.26
N SER A 21 -1.08 0.73 25.11
CA SER A 21 0.32 0.45 25.41
C SER A 21 1.22 1.28 24.48
N SER A 22 2.45 1.53 24.88
CA SER A 22 3.41 2.27 24.04
C SER A 22 3.77 1.48 22.77
N SER A 23 3.61 0.15 22.79
CA SER A 23 3.68 -0.73 21.61
C SER A 23 2.44 -0.67 20.72
N ARG A 24 1.35 0.00 21.13
CA ARG A 24 0.03 0.05 20.48
C ARG A 24 -0.58 -1.33 20.18
N THR A 25 -0.23 -2.32 20.98
CA THR A 25 -0.76 -3.70 20.87
C THR A 25 -1.95 -3.93 21.78
N GLU A 26 -1.95 -3.29 22.95
CA GLU A 26 -2.95 -3.51 23.99
C GLU A 26 -3.75 -2.23 24.25
N ASN A 27 -5.05 -2.41 24.45
CA ASN A 27 -5.99 -1.32 24.69
C ASN A 27 -6.50 -1.39 26.13
N TYR A 28 -6.13 -0.38 26.94
CA TYR A 28 -6.55 -0.27 28.34
C TYR A 28 -7.74 0.67 28.55
N SER A 29 -8.34 1.19 27.47
CA SER A 29 -9.43 2.17 27.54
C SER A 29 -10.63 1.69 28.35
N LYS A 30 -10.87 0.37 28.39
CA LYS A 30 -11.96 -0.22 29.18
C LYS A 30 -11.80 0.01 30.69
N ALA A 31 -10.59 -0.12 31.23
CA ALA A 31 -10.34 0.06 32.66
C ALA A 31 -10.58 1.52 33.07
N PHE A 32 -10.06 2.47 32.30
CA PHE A 32 -10.26 3.90 32.54
C PHE A 32 -11.72 4.33 32.33
N THR A 33 -12.43 3.69 31.39
CA THR A 33 -13.87 3.90 31.19
C THR A 33 -14.66 3.58 32.46
N GLN A 34 -14.36 2.45 33.10
CA GLN A 34 -15.03 2.06 34.36
C GLN A 34 -14.71 3.05 35.48
N GLN A 35 -13.44 3.42 35.67
CA GLN A 35 -13.05 4.38 36.70
C GLN A 35 -13.75 5.74 36.55
N LEU A 36 -13.88 6.23 35.31
CA LEU A 36 -14.59 7.48 35.05
C LEU A 36 -16.10 7.38 35.31
N LEU A 37 -16.72 6.24 34.97
CA LEU A 37 -18.12 5.98 35.28
C LEU A 37 -18.36 5.93 36.79
N ASP A 38 -17.47 5.29 37.54
CA ASP A 38 -17.54 5.19 39.00
C ASP A 38 -17.43 6.58 39.67
N MET A 39 -16.70 7.51 39.05
CA MET A 39 -16.60 8.92 39.47
C MET A 39 -17.77 9.81 38.97
N GLY A 40 -18.73 9.24 38.24
CA GLY A 40 -19.93 9.93 37.76
C GLY A 40 -19.77 10.69 36.43
N ALA A 41 -18.71 10.43 35.67
CA ALA A 41 -18.56 10.98 34.33
C ALA A 41 -19.42 10.21 33.30
N LYS A 42 -19.77 10.88 32.19
CA LYS A 42 -20.42 10.25 31.03
C LYS A 42 -19.38 9.82 30.02
N ILE A 43 -19.53 8.62 29.46
CA ILE A 43 -18.58 8.09 28.46
C ILE A 43 -19.21 8.06 27.08
N SER A 44 -18.51 8.63 26.11
CA SER A 44 -18.84 8.53 24.70
C SER A 44 -17.92 7.53 24.02
N LYS A 45 -18.49 6.60 23.23
CA LYS A 45 -17.73 5.64 22.41
C LYS A 45 -17.07 6.29 21.21
N THR A 46 -17.56 7.46 20.79
CA THR A 46 -17.07 8.19 19.63
C THR A 46 -16.78 9.63 20.01
N LEU A 47 -15.86 10.27 19.30
CA LEU A 47 -15.60 11.69 19.48
C LEU A 47 -16.76 12.50 18.88
N ASN A 48 -17.80 12.74 19.68
CA ASN A 48 -18.96 13.57 19.35
C ASN A 48 -18.71 15.02 19.80
N LYS A 49 -19.53 15.97 19.32
CA LYS A 49 -19.50 17.38 19.74
C LYS A 49 -19.80 17.60 21.23
N GLN A 50 -20.42 16.63 21.88
CA GLN A 50 -20.71 16.66 23.32
C GLN A 50 -19.49 16.31 24.18
N VAL A 51 -18.42 15.77 23.59
CA VAL A 51 -17.22 15.36 24.33
C VAL A 51 -16.47 16.59 24.81
N THR A 52 -16.26 16.68 26.12
CA THR A 52 -15.54 17.77 26.77
C THR A 52 -14.10 17.41 27.11
N HIS A 53 -13.83 16.11 27.28
CA HIS A 53 -12.51 15.60 27.68
C HIS A 53 -12.10 14.41 26.82
N VAL A 54 -10.82 14.38 26.43
CA VAL A 54 -10.19 13.21 25.84
C VAL A 54 -9.08 12.73 26.75
N ILE A 55 -9.22 11.52 27.28
CA ILE A 55 -8.17 10.84 28.03
C ILE A 55 -7.31 10.13 27.01
N PHE A 56 -6.06 10.57 26.86
CA PHE A 56 -5.19 10.13 25.78
C PHE A 56 -3.86 9.58 26.31
N LYS A 57 -3.48 8.40 25.82
CA LYS A 57 -2.12 7.85 25.93
C LYS A 57 -1.83 6.95 24.74
N ASP A 58 -0.76 7.27 24.01
CA ASP A 58 -0.26 6.48 22.87
C ASP A 58 -1.34 6.11 21.82
N GLY A 59 -2.39 6.94 21.70
CA GLY A 59 -3.53 6.71 20.80
C GLY A 59 -3.27 7.15 19.35
N PHE A 60 -4.33 7.17 18.55
CA PHE A 60 -4.28 7.59 17.16
C PHE A 60 -4.10 9.11 17.02
N LEU A 61 -3.19 9.51 16.13
CA LEU A 61 -2.95 10.92 15.78
C LEU A 61 -4.21 11.61 15.21
N SER A 62 -5.11 10.86 14.59
CA SER A 62 -6.41 11.39 14.13
C SER A 62 -7.27 11.88 15.28
N THR A 63 -7.29 11.15 16.40
CA THR A 63 -8.03 11.55 17.61
C THR A 63 -7.40 12.80 18.21
N TRP A 64 -6.07 12.81 18.33
CA TRP A 64 -5.31 13.96 18.82
C TRP A 64 -5.61 15.24 18.03
N ASN A 65 -5.43 15.20 16.71
CA ASN A 65 -5.69 16.33 15.84
C ASN A 65 -7.15 16.80 15.88
N ARG A 66 -8.09 15.87 16.02
CA ARG A 66 -9.52 16.20 16.08
C ARG A 66 -9.89 16.85 17.41
N ALA A 67 -9.31 16.40 18.51
CA ALA A 67 -9.49 17.01 19.83
C ALA A 67 -8.90 18.43 19.87
N GLN A 68 -7.68 18.61 19.34
CA GLN A 68 -7.02 19.92 19.28
C GLN A 68 -7.82 20.91 18.41
N LYS A 69 -8.27 20.49 17.22
CA LYS A 69 -9.11 21.33 16.34
C LYS A 69 -10.45 21.72 16.96
N ALA A 70 -11.02 20.83 17.77
CA ALA A 70 -12.29 21.08 18.45
C ALA A 70 -12.13 21.86 19.76
N GLY A 71 -10.90 22.15 20.20
CA GLY A 71 -10.63 22.79 21.49
C GLY A 71 -11.04 21.92 22.69
N ILE A 72 -11.05 20.60 22.53
CA ILE A 72 -11.41 19.66 23.60
C ILE A 72 -10.20 19.50 24.53
N LYS A 73 -10.45 19.42 25.84
CA LYS A 73 -9.39 19.25 26.84
C LYS A 73 -8.73 17.87 26.68
N LEU A 74 -7.44 17.86 26.35
CA LEU A 74 -6.61 16.65 26.21
C LEU A 74 -5.86 16.39 27.50
N VAL A 75 -6.24 15.33 28.22
CA VAL A 75 -5.69 14.99 29.53
C VAL A 75 -5.02 13.62 29.52
N SER A 76 -3.96 13.49 30.33
CA SER A 76 -3.27 12.22 30.52
C SER A 76 -4.05 11.28 31.45
N VAL A 77 -3.63 10.00 31.50
CA VAL A 77 -4.19 9.01 32.44
C VAL A 77 -3.98 9.39 33.92
N LEU A 78 -2.93 10.17 34.21
CA LEU A 78 -2.60 10.62 35.57
C LEU A 78 -3.67 11.56 36.13
N TRP A 79 -4.36 12.31 35.27
CA TRP A 79 -5.46 13.17 35.68
C TRP A 79 -6.61 12.36 36.30
N VAL A 80 -6.94 11.21 35.69
CA VAL A 80 -8.00 10.30 36.17
C VAL A 80 -7.64 9.75 37.54
N GLU A 81 -6.40 9.29 37.69
CA GLU A 81 -5.86 8.78 38.96
C GLU A 81 -5.92 9.84 40.05
N LYS A 82 -5.49 11.07 39.75
CA LYS A 82 -5.49 12.15 40.72
C LYS A 82 -6.90 12.60 41.11
N CYS A 83 -7.83 12.68 40.16
CA CYS A 83 -9.24 12.98 40.47
C CYS A 83 -9.84 11.93 41.41
N ARG A 84 -9.46 10.66 41.24
CA ARG A 84 -9.88 9.56 42.10
C ARG A 84 -9.26 9.66 43.50
N GLU A 85 -7.96 9.96 43.61
CA GLU A 85 -7.27 10.07 44.90
C GLU A 85 -7.79 11.23 45.76
N VAL A 86 -7.94 12.41 45.15
CA VAL A 86 -8.36 13.61 45.88
C VAL A 86 -9.89 13.64 46.05
N GLY A 87 -10.63 12.91 45.22
CA GLY A 87 -12.09 12.91 45.23
C GLY A 87 -12.69 14.23 44.77
N MET A 88 -11.96 15.01 43.96
CA MET A 88 -12.43 16.27 43.39
C MET A 88 -12.04 16.40 41.92
N HIS A 89 -12.76 17.27 41.19
CA HIS A 89 -12.40 17.64 39.83
C HIS A 89 -11.12 18.49 39.87
N ILE A 90 -10.04 17.94 39.34
CA ILE A 90 -8.74 18.60 39.26
C ILE A 90 -8.62 19.34 37.93
N ASP A 91 -7.93 20.48 37.95
CA ASP A 91 -7.69 21.25 36.74
C ASP A 91 -6.90 20.45 35.69
N GLU A 92 -7.37 20.50 34.45
CA GLU A 92 -6.86 19.69 33.36
C GLU A 92 -5.49 20.19 32.87
N SER A 93 -5.18 21.47 33.10
CA SER A 93 -3.92 22.08 32.69
C SER A 93 -2.68 21.51 33.41
N LEU A 94 -2.89 20.93 34.59
CA LEU A 94 -1.84 20.30 35.39
C LEU A 94 -1.37 18.95 34.82
N TYR A 95 -2.23 18.30 34.03
CA TYR A 95 -2.01 16.95 33.53
C TYR A 95 -2.30 16.84 32.02
N PRO A 96 -1.64 17.67 31.19
CA PRO A 96 -1.85 17.62 29.75
C PRO A 96 -1.45 16.24 29.20
N ALA A 97 -2.20 15.76 28.22
CA ALA A 97 -1.75 14.58 27.47
C ALA A 97 -0.49 14.93 26.68
N ILE A 98 0.41 13.96 26.50
CA ILE A 98 1.60 14.10 25.66
C ILE A 98 1.47 13.09 24.53
N ASN A 99 1.70 13.52 23.30
CA ASN A 99 1.73 12.64 22.15
C ASN A 99 3.16 12.57 21.60
N THR A 100 3.81 11.43 21.82
CA THR A 100 5.17 11.13 21.33
C THR A 100 5.29 11.14 19.80
N ASN A 101 4.17 11.12 19.07
CA ASN A 101 4.15 11.17 17.60
C ASN A 101 3.96 12.60 17.04
N GLU A 102 3.86 13.63 17.88
CA GLU A 102 3.85 15.02 17.42
C GLU A 102 5.21 15.38 16.82
N GLY A 103 5.31 15.29 15.49
CA GLY A 103 6.52 15.60 14.74
C GLY A 103 6.92 14.54 13.71
N LEU A 104 6.34 13.34 13.79
CA LEU A 104 6.51 12.37 12.71
C LEU A 104 5.61 12.77 11.54
N PRO A 105 6.17 12.93 10.32
CA PRO A 105 5.36 13.20 9.14
C PRO A 105 4.25 12.17 9.05
N GLN A 106 3.01 12.63 8.92
CA GLN A 106 1.91 11.76 8.54
C GLN A 106 2.38 11.04 7.28
N PHE A 107 2.54 9.71 7.34
CA PHE A 107 2.83 8.93 6.15
C PHE A 107 1.63 9.12 5.21
N ILE A 108 1.74 10.10 4.31
CA ILE A 108 0.82 10.29 3.21
C ILE A 108 0.86 8.95 2.49
N LYS A 109 -0.22 8.19 2.58
CA LYS A 109 -0.34 6.91 1.87
C LYS A 109 -0.18 7.23 0.40
N LYS A 110 1.03 7.03 -0.14
CA LYS A 110 1.28 7.14 -1.57
C LYS A 110 0.29 6.16 -2.22
N HIS A 111 -0.47 6.64 -3.20
CA HIS A 111 -1.34 5.75 -3.96
C HIS A 111 -0.51 4.55 -4.44
N LYS A 112 -1.12 3.36 -4.49
CA LYS A 112 -0.45 2.12 -4.89
C LYS A 112 0.26 2.22 -6.25
N CYS A 113 -0.09 3.22 -7.07
CA CYS A 113 0.54 3.57 -8.34
C CYS A 113 1.83 4.40 -8.22
N MET A 114 2.05 5.10 -7.10
CA MET A 114 3.19 5.98 -6.82
C MET A 114 4.24 5.35 -5.90
N GLN A 115 4.06 4.08 -5.54
CA GLN A 115 5.12 3.31 -4.90
C GLN A 115 5.91 2.59 -5.98
N PRO A 116 7.25 2.77 -6.05
CA PRO A 116 8.09 1.87 -6.83
C PRO A 116 7.70 0.46 -6.42
N LYS A 117 7.30 -0.38 -7.38
CA LYS A 117 7.14 -1.81 -7.12
C LYS A 117 8.53 -2.33 -6.75
N GLU A 118 8.87 -2.32 -5.46
CA GLU A 118 10.01 -3.05 -4.95
C GLU A 118 9.79 -4.51 -5.34
N LEU A 119 10.49 -4.92 -6.40
CA LEU A 119 11.43 -6.05 -6.49
C LEU A 119 11.05 -7.38 -5.83
N PHE A 120 9.80 -7.62 -5.47
CA PHE A 120 9.28 -8.97 -5.51
C PHE A 120 9.25 -9.33 -6.99
N ARG A 121 10.28 -10.06 -7.45
CA ARG A 121 10.18 -10.93 -8.61
C ARG A 121 8.97 -11.82 -8.36
N LYS A 122 7.78 -11.32 -8.67
CA LYS A 122 6.63 -12.18 -8.91
C LYS A 122 7.12 -13.04 -10.05
N THR A 123 7.29 -14.33 -9.79
CA THR A 123 7.49 -15.32 -10.83
C THR A 123 6.50 -14.97 -11.95
N PRO A 124 6.93 -14.90 -13.23
CA PRO A 124 6.06 -14.56 -14.37
C PRO A 124 4.83 -15.49 -14.52
N GLU A 125 4.75 -16.51 -13.68
CA GLU A 125 3.93 -17.71 -13.74
C GLU A 125 2.44 -17.51 -13.45
N LYS A 126 1.97 -16.31 -13.07
CA LYS A 126 0.55 -16.11 -12.69
C LYS A 126 -0.18 -14.90 -13.27
N ASP A 127 0.28 -14.33 -14.39
CA ASP A 127 -0.57 -13.41 -15.17
C ASP A 127 -1.34 -14.19 -16.25
N ARG A 128 -2.46 -14.81 -15.83
CA ARG A 128 -3.39 -15.56 -16.71
C ARG A 128 -3.83 -14.77 -17.95
N ARG A 129 -3.83 -13.43 -17.87
CA ARG A 129 -4.12 -12.53 -19.00
C ARG A 129 -2.97 -12.47 -20.01
N LEU A 130 -1.72 -12.41 -19.54
CA LEU A 130 -0.55 -12.36 -20.42
C LEU A 130 -0.35 -13.72 -21.10
N GLN A 131 -0.52 -14.81 -20.36
CA GLN A 131 -0.41 -16.16 -20.89
C GLN A 131 -1.41 -16.42 -22.02
N LYS A 132 -2.69 -16.04 -21.83
CA LYS A 132 -3.71 -16.11 -22.88
C LYS A 132 -3.37 -15.30 -24.13
N ARG A 133 -2.76 -14.12 -23.96
CA ARG A 133 -2.33 -13.29 -25.12
C ARG A 133 -1.23 -13.99 -25.91
N MET A 134 -0.24 -14.57 -25.23
CA MET A 134 0.83 -15.32 -25.89
C MET A 134 0.28 -16.56 -26.61
N GLU A 135 -0.61 -17.33 -25.97
CA GLU A 135 -1.27 -18.48 -26.59
C GLU A 135 -2.08 -18.08 -27.84
N THR A 136 -2.77 -16.95 -27.80
CA THR A 136 -3.54 -16.44 -28.95
C THR A 136 -2.62 -16.09 -30.13
N MET A 137 -1.52 -15.38 -29.87
CA MET A 137 -0.55 -15.03 -30.91
C MET A 137 0.13 -16.27 -31.53
N VAL A 138 0.44 -17.28 -30.72
CA VAL A 138 1.02 -18.55 -31.22
C VAL A 138 0.04 -19.26 -32.16
N LYS A 139 -1.24 -19.35 -31.77
CA LYS A 139 -2.27 -19.99 -32.60
C LYS A 139 -2.48 -19.25 -33.93
N GLU A 140 -2.44 -17.92 -33.91
CA GLU A 140 -2.54 -17.10 -35.12
C GLU A 140 -1.35 -17.34 -36.07
N LEU A 141 -0.13 -17.41 -35.54
CA LEU A 141 1.07 -17.74 -36.32
C LEU A 141 1.01 -19.16 -36.91
N GLU A 142 0.49 -20.14 -36.17
CA GLU A 142 0.30 -21.51 -36.65
C GLU A 142 -0.73 -21.59 -37.78
N MET A 143 -1.85 -20.86 -37.66
CA MET A 143 -2.86 -20.76 -38.71
C MET A 143 -2.31 -20.10 -39.99
N GLN A 144 -1.52 -19.03 -39.85
CA GLN A 144 -0.84 -18.40 -40.98
C GLN A 144 0.16 -19.36 -41.65
N ARG A 145 0.93 -20.11 -40.84
CA ARG A 145 1.87 -21.13 -41.35
C ARG A 145 1.14 -22.23 -42.14
N ALA A 146 0.04 -22.76 -41.60
CA ALA A 146 -0.75 -23.79 -42.26
C ALA A 146 -1.42 -23.29 -43.55
N ALA A 147 -1.88 -22.03 -43.57
CA ALA A 147 -2.43 -21.40 -44.77
C ALA A 147 -1.39 -21.20 -45.88
N THR A 148 -0.11 -20.97 -45.53
CA THR A 148 1.00 -20.85 -46.50
C THR A 148 1.56 -22.18 -47.03
N GLU A 149 1.02 -23.33 -46.60
CA GLU A 149 1.42 -24.65 -47.11
C GLU A 149 0.75 -25.02 -48.45
N THR A 150 -0.32 -24.32 -48.84
CA THR A 150 -0.89 -24.40 -50.19
C THR A 150 -0.23 -23.36 -51.08
N ASP A 151 0.03 -23.72 -52.34
CA ASP A 151 0.85 -22.99 -53.34
C ASP A 151 0.22 -21.63 -53.72
N MET A 152 0.25 -20.70 -52.77
CA MET A 152 -0.26 -19.34 -52.92
C MET A 152 0.87 -18.41 -53.35
N PRO A 153 0.63 -17.59 -54.38
CA PRO A 153 1.65 -16.71 -54.91
C PRO A 153 1.99 -15.60 -53.92
N VAL A 154 3.30 -15.36 -53.72
CA VAL A 154 3.81 -14.39 -52.75
C VAL A 154 4.53 -13.26 -53.47
N LEU A 155 4.33 -12.04 -52.98
CA LEU A 155 5.09 -10.85 -53.36
C LEU A 155 6.40 -10.84 -52.55
N LEU A 156 7.53 -10.94 -53.24
CA LEU A 156 8.87 -10.97 -52.66
C LEU A 156 9.55 -9.62 -52.90
N PHE A 157 10.23 -9.10 -51.87
CA PHE A 157 11.13 -7.95 -52.03
C PHE A 157 12.55 -8.47 -52.23
N GLU A 158 13.18 -8.05 -53.31
CA GLU A 158 14.61 -8.29 -53.58
C GLU A 158 15.46 -7.26 -52.81
N ASP A 159 16.76 -7.55 -52.63
CA ASP A 159 17.68 -6.71 -51.84
C ASP A 159 17.94 -5.33 -52.47
N ASP A 160 17.53 -5.14 -53.73
CA ASP A 160 17.55 -3.85 -54.45
C ASP A 160 16.29 -2.99 -54.18
N GLY A 161 15.36 -3.51 -53.37
CA GLY A 161 14.09 -2.84 -53.04
C GLY A 161 12.98 -3.05 -54.07
N SER A 162 13.19 -3.88 -55.11
CA SER A 162 12.15 -4.18 -56.09
C SER A 162 11.17 -5.26 -55.59
N LEU A 163 9.89 -5.14 -55.96
CA LEU A 163 8.83 -6.07 -55.57
C LEU A 163 8.48 -7.00 -56.74
N VAL A 164 8.71 -8.30 -56.58
CA VAL A 164 8.53 -9.31 -57.62
C VAL A 164 7.46 -10.34 -57.20
N TYR A 165 6.58 -10.67 -58.12
CA TYR A 165 5.56 -11.71 -57.92
C TYR A 165 6.11 -13.09 -58.31
N SER A 166 6.17 -14.04 -57.36
CA SER A 166 6.64 -15.41 -57.61
C SER A 166 5.49 -16.42 -57.48
N PRO A 167 5.11 -17.13 -58.57
CA PRO A 167 4.05 -18.13 -58.54
C PRO A 167 4.34 -19.37 -57.68
N THR A 168 5.61 -19.68 -57.42
CA THR A 168 6.01 -20.78 -56.54
C THR A 168 6.79 -20.29 -55.34
N ASN A 169 6.52 -20.89 -54.18
CA ASN A 169 7.05 -20.47 -52.90
C ASN A 169 8.55 -20.83 -52.75
N LYS A 170 9.45 -19.96 -53.23
CA LYS A 170 10.90 -20.05 -52.99
C LYS A 170 11.30 -19.80 -51.51
N MET A 171 10.36 -19.45 -50.62
CA MET A 171 10.67 -19.09 -49.23
C MET A 171 11.15 -20.26 -48.36
N LYS A 172 10.98 -21.53 -48.78
CA LYS A 172 11.50 -22.67 -48.00
C LYS A 172 13.02 -22.59 -47.80
N TYR A 173 13.76 -22.20 -48.85
CA TYR A 173 15.23 -22.08 -48.77
C TYR A 173 15.64 -20.92 -47.86
N GLN A 174 15.10 -19.70 -48.08
CA GLN A 174 15.40 -18.53 -47.24
C GLN A 174 15.00 -18.74 -45.77
N ARG A 175 13.84 -19.37 -45.52
CA ARG A 175 13.40 -19.74 -44.16
C ARG A 175 14.40 -20.68 -43.49
N SER A 176 14.91 -21.69 -44.20
CA SER A 176 15.91 -22.60 -43.65
C SER A 176 17.24 -21.92 -43.31
N VAL A 177 17.65 -20.93 -44.12
CA VAL A 177 18.85 -20.12 -43.88
C VAL A 177 18.67 -19.24 -42.64
N MET A 178 17.51 -18.59 -42.52
CA MET A 178 17.16 -17.77 -41.37
C MET A 178 17.05 -18.60 -40.08
N GLU A 179 16.43 -19.79 -40.14
CA GLU A 179 16.31 -20.71 -39.00
C GLU A 179 17.69 -21.20 -38.52
N ARG A 180 18.60 -21.54 -39.44
CA ARG A 180 20.00 -21.87 -39.08
C ARG A 180 20.71 -20.69 -38.42
N ARG A 181 20.54 -19.48 -38.95
CA ARG A 181 21.14 -18.25 -38.40
C ARG A 181 20.64 -17.96 -36.98
N ILE A 182 19.34 -18.08 -36.73
CA ILE A 182 18.73 -17.88 -35.40
C ILE A 182 19.23 -18.94 -34.40
N LYS A 183 19.38 -20.19 -34.85
CA LYS A 183 19.92 -21.27 -34.01
C LYS A 183 21.37 -21.01 -33.60
N ASP A 184 22.19 -20.58 -34.55
CA ASP A 184 23.60 -20.24 -34.32
C ASP A 184 23.75 -19.05 -33.35
N MET A 185 22.92 -18.01 -33.49
CA MET A 185 22.90 -16.87 -32.56
C MET A 185 22.50 -17.26 -31.13
N LYS A 186 21.55 -18.19 -30.98
CA LYS A 186 21.16 -18.73 -29.66
C LYS A 186 22.27 -19.55 -29.03
N GLU A 187 22.97 -20.36 -29.82
CA GLU A 187 24.11 -21.17 -29.37
C GLU A 187 25.29 -20.29 -28.94
N LYS A 188 25.56 -19.21 -29.67
CA LYS A 188 26.59 -18.22 -29.36
C LYS A 188 26.25 -17.29 -28.19
N ARG A 189 25.05 -17.40 -27.58
CA ARG A 189 24.53 -16.52 -26.51
C ARG A 189 24.67 -15.03 -26.84
N GLU A 190 24.45 -14.64 -28.09
CA GLU A 190 24.35 -13.23 -28.43
C GLU A 190 22.99 -12.72 -27.97
N ASN A 191 22.98 -11.94 -26.88
CA ASN A 191 21.79 -11.25 -26.39
C ASN A 191 21.41 -10.12 -27.38
N VAL A 192 20.70 -10.46 -28.45
CA VAL A 192 20.11 -9.48 -29.37
C VAL A 192 18.83 -8.91 -28.76
N SER A 193 19.00 -8.06 -27.75
CA SER A 193 18.02 -7.02 -27.43
C SER A 193 18.68 -5.67 -27.74
N PRO A 194 18.00 -4.75 -28.46
CA PRO A 194 18.57 -3.44 -28.80
C PRO A 194 19.02 -2.62 -27.58
N THR A 195 18.51 -2.92 -26.39
CA THR A 195 18.88 -2.23 -25.13
C THR A 195 20.19 -2.76 -24.52
N GLY A 196 20.70 -3.91 -24.97
CA GLY A 196 21.93 -4.52 -24.43
C GLY A 196 23.23 -3.85 -24.89
N MET A 197 23.21 -3.14 -26.01
CA MET A 197 24.42 -2.50 -26.56
C MET A 197 24.86 -1.24 -25.78
N MET A 198 23.98 -0.64 -24.97
CA MET A 198 24.34 0.53 -24.17
C MET A 198 25.14 0.20 -22.90
N ILE A 199 25.12 -1.05 -22.43
CA ILE A 199 25.70 -1.42 -21.13
C ILE A 199 27.18 -1.80 -21.25
N ASN A 200 27.61 -2.34 -22.41
CA ASN A 200 28.98 -2.85 -22.57
C ASN A 200 30.03 -1.79 -22.93
N VAL A 201 29.63 -0.56 -23.28
CA VAL A 201 30.59 0.50 -23.65
C VAL A 201 31.10 1.28 -22.43
N ALA A 202 30.45 1.17 -21.27
CA ALA A 202 30.80 1.96 -20.09
C ALA A 202 31.87 1.34 -19.16
N PHE A 203 32.42 0.17 -19.48
CA PHE A 203 33.35 -0.55 -18.59
C PHE A 203 34.83 -0.52 -19.05
N HIS A 204 35.19 0.25 -20.08
CA HIS A 204 36.56 0.28 -20.63
C HIS A 204 37.15 1.68 -20.83
N LEU A 205 36.77 2.66 -20.00
CA LEU A 205 37.52 3.91 -19.85
C LEU A 205 37.78 4.21 -18.37
#